data_AF-A0A7C5RXT2-F1
#
_entry.id   AF-A0A7C5RXT2-F1
#
_cell.length_a   1.000
_cell.length_b   1.000
_cell.length_c   1.000
_cell.angle_alpha   90.00
_cell.angle_beta   90.00
_cell.angle_gamma   90.00
#
_symmetry.space_group_name_H-M   'P 1'
#
loop_
_entity.id
_entity.type
_entity.pdbx_description
1 polymer ?
#
loop_
_entity_poly.entity_id
_entity_poly.type
_entity_poly.pdbx_seq_one_letter_code
_entity_poly.pdbx_strand_id
1 'polypeptide(L)'
;MQKEEAKNLLKKMETGYSLPALSVIATKLIEIASNENASIKELAELIEKDPALTVRLISTANSAFFRTSELVTSIEQAIFRIGFKRLRIMALTLSLRDTFPMGKRGKMDYEHFWKVSLYRALLCRSLAAHFKNCNPEEAFIAGLTQEIGFLVFYDLIMSGDDEIAEHGLFPIEDLLSIETDKYGINHREVGEIALRYWKFPEEIVKCQNVLEEKKPSPLCLNCEIALLLSSIIFQSSIELNEILDKITNVYKINSELTSEILSAVFNQVEDTARAFKLEVNKDRDIIGIMENANKILGKLSSDLESYHNSKPEYVLPSFKSLQNLSKTSAVDHTIQAVAHEIRNPLVSVGGFVKKLSKVIDTSSKEWEYVQIILEETRKIEQVIARFSEGKLNNNS
;
A
#
# COMPACT_ATOMS: atom_id res chain seq x y z
N MET A 1 10.24 -3.76 -28.38
CA MET A 1 10.40 -5.22 -28.61
C MET A 1 9.17 -5.71 -29.37
N GLN A 2 9.28 -6.58 -30.39
CA GLN A 2 8.08 -7.12 -31.04
C GLN A 2 7.41 -8.14 -30.11
N LYS A 3 6.06 -8.23 -30.11
CA LYS A 3 5.29 -9.11 -29.18
C LYS A 3 5.74 -10.58 -29.21
N GLU A 4 6.23 -11.05 -30.35
CA GLU A 4 6.76 -12.42 -30.51
C GLU A 4 8.14 -12.61 -29.86
N GLU A 5 8.97 -11.56 -29.87
CA GLU A 5 10.27 -11.56 -29.20
C GLU A 5 10.11 -11.54 -27.68
N ALA A 6 9.13 -10.79 -27.18
CA ALA A 6 8.75 -10.74 -25.78
C ALA A 6 8.29 -12.11 -25.24
N LYS A 7 7.43 -12.81 -25.98
CA LYS A 7 7.00 -14.18 -25.63
C LYS A 7 8.15 -15.19 -25.65
N ASN A 8 9.06 -15.07 -26.60
CA ASN A 8 10.26 -15.91 -26.65
C ASN A 8 11.19 -15.64 -25.47
N LEU A 9 11.28 -14.39 -24.99
CA LEU A 9 12.03 -14.04 -23.79
C LEU A 9 11.41 -14.71 -22.55
N LEU A 10 10.09 -14.57 -22.35
CA LEU A 10 9.38 -15.23 -21.23
C LEU A 10 9.64 -16.74 -21.21
N LYS A 11 9.53 -17.41 -22.36
CA LYS A 11 9.80 -18.85 -22.48
C LYS A 11 11.24 -19.23 -22.11
N LYS A 12 12.22 -18.38 -22.44
CA LYS A 12 13.60 -18.60 -22.00
C LYS A 12 13.74 -18.43 -20.49
N MET A 13 13.06 -17.45 -19.91
CA MET A 13 13.10 -17.17 -18.46
C MET A 13 12.56 -18.34 -17.62
N GLU A 14 11.65 -19.16 -18.14
CA GLU A 14 11.21 -20.40 -17.49
C GLU A 14 12.37 -21.36 -17.17
N THR A 15 13.46 -21.29 -17.93
CA THR A 15 14.67 -22.08 -17.71
C THR A 15 15.68 -21.42 -16.76
N GLY A 16 15.38 -20.21 -16.27
CA GLY A 16 16.26 -19.38 -15.45
C GLY A 16 17.12 -18.40 -16.24
N TYR A 17 16.92 -18.29 -17.56
CA TYR A 17 17.66 -17.37 -18.41
C TYR A 17 17.46 -15.92 -17.95
N SER A 18 18.56 -15.20 -17.71
CA SER A 18 18.58 -13.79 -17.28
C SER A 18 17.85 -13.47 -15.97
N LEU A 19 17.48 -14.49 -15.18
CA LEU A 19 17.07 -14.27 -13.79
C LEU A 19 18.31 -14.00 -12.93
N PRO A 20 18.22 -13.13 -11.92
CA PRO A 20 19.35 -12.82 -11.07
C PRO A 20 19.86 -14.07 -10.37
N ALA A 21 21.18 -14.23 -10.35
CA ALA A 21 21.82 -15.32 -9.62
C ALA A 21 21.52 -15.17 -8.13
N LEU A 22 20.72 -16.09 -7.61
CA LEU A 22 20.38 -16.11 -6.20
C LEU A 22 21.62 -16.41 -5.36
N SER A 23 21.61 -15.92 -4.11
CA SER A 23 22.64 -16.29 -3.15
C SER A 23 22.64 -17.81 -2.93
N VAL A 24 23.80 -18.37 -2.57
CA VAL A 24 23.94 -19.81 -2.29
C VAL A 24 22.92 -20.28 -1.24
N ILE A 25 22.57 -19.41 -0.30
CA ILE A 25 21.57 -19.69 0.74
C ILE A 25 20.16 -19.69 0.13
N ALA A 26 19.80 -18.71 -0.70
CA ALA A 26 18.52 -18.69 -1.39
C ALA A 26 18.33 -19.93 -2.28
N THR A 27 19.35 -20.34 -3.03
CA THR A 27 19.30 -21.57 -3.84
C THR A 27 19.03 -22.81 -2.97
N LYS A 28 19.73 -22.96 -1.85
CA LYS A 28 19.51 -24.08 -0.93
C LYS A 28 18.14 -24.02 -0.23
N LEU A 29 17.63 -22.83 0.07
CA LEU A 29 16.27 -22.66 0.61
C LEU A 29 15.19 -23.08 -0.40
N ILE A 30 15.47 -22.92 -1.70
CA ILE A 30 14.62 -23.40 -2.81
C ILE A 30 14.72 -24.92 -2.95
N GLU A 31 15.91 -25.50 -2.81
CA GLU A 31 16.09 -26.96 -2.79
C GLU A 31 15.31 -27.60 -1.63
N ILE A 32 15.42 -27.02 -0.43
CA ILE A 32 14.63 -27.43 0.75
C ILE A 32 13.13 -27.28 0.48
N ALA A 33 12.69 -26.27 -0.28
CA ALA A 33 11.29 -26.08 -0.66
C ALA A 33 10.73 -27.26 -1.46
N SER A 34 11.58 -27.86 -2.30
CA SER A 34 11.22 -28.94 -3.21
C SER A 34 11.32 -30.31 -2.56
N ASN A 35 11.81 -30.39 -1.31
CA ASN A 35 11.97 -31.63 -0.56
C ASN A 35 10.90 -31.75 0.53
N GLU A 36 9.91 -32.63 0.31
CA GLU A 36 8.82 -32.88 1.25
C GLU A 36 9.30 -33.51 2.58
N ASN A 37 10.51 -34.07 2.61
CA ASN A 37 11.11 -34.71 3.79
C ASN A 37 12.10 -33.79 4.53
N ALA A 38 12.24 -32.53 4.13
CA ALA A 38 13.18 -31.63 4.77
C ALA A 38 12.85 -31.43 6.26
N SER A 39 13.85 -31.62 7.10
CA SER A 39 13.74 -31.53 8.56
C SER A 39 13.96 -30.12 9.07
N ILE A 40 13.37 -29.81 10.23
CA ILE A 40 13.62 -28.55 10.97
C ILE A 40 15.11 -28.30 11.16
N LYS A 41 15.86 -29.36 11.46
CA LYS A 41 17.31 -29.31 11.68
C LYS A 41 18.07 -28.88 10.43
N GLU A 42 17.74 -29.43 9.25
CA GLU A 42 18.39 -29.05 8.00
C GLU A 42 18.16 -27.57 7.64
N LEU A 43 16.95 -27.06 7.89
CA LEU A 43 16.66 -25.64 7.69
C LEU A 43 17.41 -24.75 8.68
N ALA A 44 17.45 -25.14 9.95
CA ALA A 44 18.19 -24.41 10.98
C ALA A 44 19.69 -24.35 10.65
N GLU A 45 20.32 -25.49 10.38
CA GLU A 45 21.74 -25.58 10.00
C GLU A 45 22.07 -24.81 8.72
N LEU A 46 21.12 -24.70 7.78
CA LEU A 46 21.30 -23.87 6.59
C LEU A 46 21.30 -22.38 6.94
N ILE A 47 20.32 -21.93 7.72
CA ILE A 47 20.17 -20.53 8.11
C ILE A 47 21.35 -20.07 8.98
N GLU A 48 21.80 -20.92 9.91
CA GLU A 48 22.91 -20.64 10.83
C GLU A 48 24.26 -20.43 10.14
N LYS A 49 24.41 -20.89 8.88
CA LYS A 49 25.60 -20.58 8.06
C LYS A 49 25.68 -19.11 7.66
N ASP A 50 24.59 -18.36 7.82
CA ASP A 50 24.54 -16.92 7.65
C ASP A 50 24.15 -16.25 8.98
N PRO A 51 25.14 -15.75 9.75
CA PRO A 51 24.90 -15.06 10.99
C PRO A 51 23.99 -13.83 10.83
N ALA A 52 24.07 -13.12 9.70
CA ALA A 52 23.25 -11.94 9.47
C ALA A 52 21.79 -12.33 9.24
N LEU A 53 21.53 -13.34 8.40
CA LEU A 53 20.20 -13.90 8.19
C LEU A 53 19.61 -14.47 9.48
N THR A 54 20.43 -15.18 10.26
CA THR A 54 20.06 -15.76 11.55
C THR A 54 19.57 -14.68 12.52
N VAL A 55 20.37 -13.63 12.73
CA VAL A 55 20.00 -12.51 13.61
C VAL A 55 18.73 -11.82 13.14
N ARG A 56 18.57 -11.62 11.82
CA ARG A 56 17.36 -11.02 11.24
C ARG A 56 16.12 -11.84 11.53
N LEU A 57 16.17 -13.16 11.30
CA LEU A 57 15.04 -14.06 11.55
C LEU A 57 14.70 -14.18 13.04
N ILE A 58 15.69 -14.24 13.93
CA ILE A 58 15.47 -14.22 15.39
C ILE A 58 14.84 -12.88 15.82
N SER A 59 15.35 -11.75 15.31
CA SER A 59 14.78 -10.42 15.57
C SER A 59 13.32 -10.35 15.11
N THR A 60 13.02 -10.89 13.93
CA THR A 60 11.64 -10.96 13.44
C THR A 60 10.77 -11.83 14.34
N ALA A 61 11.24 -13.00 14.79
CA ALA A 61 10.51 -13.88 15.70
C ALA A 61 10.27 -13.26 17.10
N ASN A 62 11.03 -12.23 17.48
CA ASN A 62 10.88 -11.47 18.71
C ASN A 62 10.11 -10.16 18.56
N SER A 63 9.70 -9.80 17.34
CA SER A 63 8.90 -8.60 17.08
C SER A 63 7.57 -8.66 17.82
N ALA A 64 6.96 -7.50 18.08
CA ALA A 64 5.72 -7.36 18.86
C ALA A 64 4.58 -8.28 18.38
N PHE A 65 4.59 -8.70 17.11
CA PHE A 65 3.60 -9.58 16.52
C PHE A 65 3.75 -11.06 16.94
N PHE A 66 4.98 -11.57 17.04
CA PHE A 66 5.26 -12.94 17.44
C PHE A 66 5.60 -13.07 18.94
N ARG A 67 5.70 -11.93 19.64
CA ARG A 67 6.12 -11.88 21.03
C ARG A 67 5.11 -12.60 21.93
N THR A 68 5.59 -13.68 22.55
CA THR A 68 5.02 -14.30 23.75
C THR A 68 5.83 -13.84 24.97
N SER A 69 5.54 -14.37 26.17
CA SER A 69 6.27 -14.01 27.40
C SER A 69 7.78 -14.29 27.33
N GLU A 70 8.23 -15.21 26.47
CA GLU A 70 9.63 -15.62 26.35
C GLU A 70 10.26 -15.18 25.02
N LEU A 71 11.53 -14.75 25.09
CA LEU A 71 12.33 -14.36 23.92
C LEU A 71 12.87 -15.59 23.18
N VAL A 72 12.80 -15.57 21.85
CA VAL A 72 13.48 -16.52 20.96
C VAL A 72 14.98 -16.21 20.94
N THR A 73 15.81 -17.23 21.15
CA THR A 73 17.28 -17.13 21.12
C THR A 73 17.93 -18.10 20.12
N SER A 74 17.18 -19.00 19.47
CA SER A 74 17.69 -19.91 18.44
C SER A 74 16.79 -19.99 17.20
N ILE A 75 17.31 -20.51 16.09
CA ILE A 75 16.52 -20.69 14.86
C ILE A 75 15.49 -21.80 15.01
N GLU A 76 15.78 -22.88 15.72
CA GLU A 76 14.77 -23.92 15.99
C GLU A 76 13.59 -23.34 16.77
N GLN A 77 13.86 -22.51 17.78
CA GLN A 77 12.80 -21.80 18.50
C GLN A 77 12.01 -20.87 17.57
N ALA A 78 12.69 -20.17 16.63
CA ALA A 78 12.03 -19.37 15.60
C ALA A 78 11.17 -20.24 14.67
N ILE A 79 11.65 -21.42 14.26
CA ILE A 79 10.91 -22.39 13.43
C ILE A 79 9.67 -22.91 14.17
N PHE A 80 9.78 -23.24 15.46
CA PHE A 80 8.62 -23.66 16.25
C PHE A 80 7.59 -22.55 16.43
N ARG A 81 8.04 -21.29 16.59
CA ARG A 81 7.17 -20.14 16.79
C ARG A 81 6.48 -19.67 15.51
N ILE A 82 7.25 -19.50 14.43
CA ILE A 82 6.76 -18.95 13.16
C ILE A 82 6.18 -20.07 12.28
N GLY A 83 6.76 -21.27 12.34
CA GLY A 83 6.45 -22.43 11.50
C GLY A 83 7.50 -22.61 10.40
N PHE A 84 7.86 -23.88 10.11
CA PHE A 84 8.90 -24.26 9.14
C PHE A 84 8.73 -23.62 7.76
N LYS A 85 7.54 -23.80 7.15
CA LYS A 85 7.27 -23.29 5.80
C LYS A 85 7.39 -21.76 5.74
N ARG A 86 6.91 -21.07 6.78
CA ARG A 86 6.90 -19.60 6.85
C ARG A 86 8.29 -19.05 7.09
N LEU A 87 9.03 -19.58 8.06
CA LEU A 87 10.40 -19.15 8.32
C LEU A 87 11.29 -19.37 7.09
N ARG A 88 11.13 -20.50 6.40
CA ARG A 88 11.83 -20.79 5.15
C ARG A 88 11.56 -19.72 4.09
N ILE A 89 10.29 -19.36 3.88
CA ILE A 89 9.95 -18.36 2.87
C ILE A 89 10.43 -16.97 3.29
N MET A 90 10.34 -16.61 4.58
CA MET A 90 10.93 -15.36 5.09
C MET A 90 12.45 -15.33 4.85
N ALA A 91 13.15 -16.43 5.12
CA ALA A 91 14.58 -16.55 4.83
C ALA A 91 14.86 -16.35 3.34
N LEU A 92 14.05 -16.96 2.46
CA LEU A 92 14.18 -16.82 1.02
C LEU A 92 13.94 -15.38 0.57
N THR A 93 12.94 -14.69 1.10
CA THR A 93 12.68 -13.29 0.73
C THR A 93 13.75 -12.34 1.24
N LEU A 94 14.29 -12.56 2.46
CA LEU A 94 15.42 -11.79 2.98
C LEU A 94 16.68 -12.01 2.13
N SER A 95 16.94 -13.25 1.71
CA SER A 95 18.05 -13.56 0.80
C SER A 95 17.84 -12.98 -0.61
N LEU A 96 16.61 -12.98 -1.11
CA LEU A 96 16.28 -12.39 -2.41
C LEU A 96 16.51 -10.87 -2.39
N ARG A 97 16.12 -10.19 -1.31
CA ARG A 97 16.44 -8.77 -1.11
C ARG A 97 17.94 -8.51 -1.19
N ASP A 98 18.76 -9.39 -0.65
CA ASP A 98 20.23 -9.26 -0.67
C ASP A 98 20.84 -9.59 -2.04
N THR A 99 20.09 -10.22 -2.95
CA THR A 99 20.50 -10.44 -4.34
C THR A 99 20.44 -9.15 -5.17
N PHE A 100 19.56 -8.21 -4.82
CA PHE A 100 19.41 -6.96 -5.55
C PHE A 100 20.23 -5.82 -4.93
N PRO A 101 20.63 -4.82 -5.74
CA PRO A 101 21.30 -3.62 -5.24
C PRO A 101 20.49 -2.85 -4.20
N MET A 102 21.20 -2.04 -3.40
CA MET A 102 20.61 -1.03 -2.53
C MET A 102 20.88 0.38 -3.07
N GLY A 103 20.01 1.32 -2.73
CA GLY A 103 20.09 2.72 -3.17
C GLY A 103 19.68 2.92 -4.63
N LYS A 104 19.95 4.11 -5.16
CA LYS A 104 19.60 4.48 -6.54
C LYS A 104 20.63 3.98 -7.54
N ARG A 105 20.21 3.28 -8.59
CA ARG A 105 21.03 2.98 -9.78
C ARG A 105 20.26 3.36 -11.04
N GLY A 106 20.86 4.20 -11.88
CA GLY A 106 20.14 4.81 -12.99
C GLY A 106 18.92 5.58 -12.47
N LYS A 107 17.76 5.36 -13.08
CA LYS A 107 16.48 5.90 -12.63
C LYS A 107 15.80 5.08 -11.53
N MET A 108 16.26 3.85 -11.26
CA MET A 108 15.65 2.96 -10.28
C MET A 108 16.13 3.25 -8.86
N ASP A 109 15.19 3.46 -7.94
CA ASP A 109 15.43 3.53 -6.51
C ASP A 109 15.05 2.20 -5.84
N TYR A 110 16.05 1.34 -5.64
CA TYR A 110 15.83 0.02 -5.05
C TYR A 110 15.46 0.12 -3.57
N GLU A 111 15.93 1.14 -2.86
CA GLU A 111 15.58 1.33 -1.45
C GLU A 111 14.11 1.73 -1.30
N HIS A 112 13.65 2.67 -2.14
CA HIS A 112 12.24 3.01 -2.21
C HIS A 112 11.38 1.81 -2.61
N PHE A 113 11.80 1.03 -3.62
CA PHE A 113 11.10 -0.20 -4.01
C PHE A 113 10.90 -1.15 -2.82
N TRP A 114 11.98 -1.50 -2.12
CA TRP A 114 11.91 -2.42 -0.98
C TRP A 114 11.10 -1.84 0.19
N LYS A 115 11.14 -0.52 0.38
CA LYS A 115 10.29 0.17 1.35
C LYS A 115 8.80 -0.01 0.99
N VAL A 116 8.39 0.28 -0.24
CA VAL A 116 7.00 0.09 -0.70
C VAL A 116 6.57 -1.37 -0.55
N SER A 117 7.41 -2.32 -0.96
CA SER A 117 7.12 -3.75 -0.84
C SER A 117 6.97 -4.20 0.61
N LEU A 118 7.77 -3.64 1.55
CA LEU A 118 7.63 -3.93 2.97
C LEU A 118 6.30 -3.40 3.54
N TYR A 119 5.92 -2.17 3.22
CA TYR A 119 4.63 -1.62 3.63
C TYR A 119 3.48 -2.48 3.09
N ARG A 120 3.56 -2.88 1.81
CA ARG A 120 2.55 -3.76 1.20
C ARG A 120 2.48 -5.12 1.87
N ALA A 121 3.61 -5.73 2.20
CA ALA A 121 3.68 -6.97 2.97
C ALA A 121 2.95 -6.85 4.32
N LEU A 122 3.20 -5.78 5.06
CA LEU A 122 2.57 -5.51 6.35
C LEU A 122 1.06 -5.25 6.20
N LEU A 123 0.64 -4.55 5.15
CA LEU A 123 -0.76 -4.33 4.81
C LEU A 123 -1.47 -5.65 4.50
N CYS A 124 -0.93 -6.49 3.62
CA CYS A 124 -1.46 -7.82 3.33
C CYS A 124 -1.61 -8.67 4.60
N ARG A 125 -0.57 -8.65 5.45
CA ARG A 125 -0.59 -9.37 6.74
C ARG A 125 -1.70 -8.87 7.65
N SER A 126 -1.85 -7.55 7.77
CA SER A 126 -2.87 -6.92 8.62
C SER A 126 -4.28 -7.22 8.10
N LEU A 127 -4.50 -7.17 6.79
CA LEU A 127 -5.76 -7.55 6.14
C LEU A 127 -6.11 -9.01 6.40
N ALA A 128 -5.17 -9.93 6.21
CA ALA A 128 -5.35 -11.35 6.47
C ALA A 128 -5.68 -11.63 7.94
N ALA A 129 -5.00 -10.95 8.88
CA ALA A 129 -5.25 -11.09 10.31
C ALA A 129 -6.64 -10.55 10.71
N HIS A 130 -7.06 -9.44 10.11
CA HIS A 130 -8.36 -8.83 10.36
C HIS A 130 -9.51 -9.68 9.80
N PHE A 131 -9.45 -10.03 8.52
CA PHE A 131 -10.51 -10.80 7.85
C PHE A 131 -10.48 -12.29 8.18
N LYS A 132 -9.36 -12.81 8.69
CA LYS A 132 -9.14 -14.23 8.99
C LYS A 132 -9.46 -15.13 7.78
N ASN A 133 -9.17 -14.62 6.58
CA ASN A 133 -9.56 -15.21 5.30
C ASN A 133 -8.44 -16.02 4.63
N CYS A 134 -7.18 -15.76 5.00
CA CYS A 134 -6.01 -16.53 4.59
C CYS A 134 -4.92 -16.46 5.67
N ASN A 135 -3.80 -17.13 5.45
CA ASN A 135 -2.71 -17.12 6.39
C ASN A 135 -1.96 -15.77 6.38
N PRO A 136 -1.80 -15.08 7.53
CA PRO A 136 -1.13 -13.77 7.56
C PRO A 136 0.33 -13.78 7.10
N GLU A 137 1.07 -14.86 7.34
CA GLU A 137 2.47 -14.96 6.92
C GLU A 137 2.59 -15.20 5.41
N GLU A 138 1.74 -16.04 4.83
CA GLU A 138 1.63 -16.17 3.37
C GLU A 138 1.21 -14.85 2.72
N ALA A 139 0.28 -14.11 3.34
CA ALA A 139 -0.11 -12.77 2.89
C ALA A 139 1.04 -11.76 2.96
N PHE A 140 1.83 -11.79 4.03
CA PHE A 140 3.03 -10.97 4.15
C PHE A 140 3.99 -11.22 2.97
N ILE A 141 4.29 -12.50 2.71
CA ILE A 141 5.20 -12.88 1.63
C ILE A 141 4.63 -12.43 0.28
N ALA A 142 3.34 -12.70 0.02
CA ALA A 142 2.70 -12.35 -1.23
C ALA A 142 2.77 -10.83 -1.49
N GLY A 143 2.50 -10.00 -0.49
CA GLY A 143 2.63 -8.55 -0.61
C GLY A 143 4.08 -8.08 -0.83
N LEU A 144 5.05 -8.74 -0.20
CA LEU A 144 6.47 -8.41 -0.33
C LEU A 144 7.03 -8.74 -1.72
N THR A 145 6.56 -9.83 -2.31
CA THR A 145 7.03 -10.30 -3.63
C THR A 145 6.12 -9.88 -4.77
N GLN A 146 5.03 -9.16 -4.51
CA GLN A 146 4.01 -8.88 -5.52
C GLN A 146 4.58 -8.16 -6.74
N GLU A 147 5.45 -7.18 -6.54
CA GLU A 147 6.04 -6.35 -7.61
C GLU A 147 7.51 -6.75 -7.90
N ILE A 148 7.94 -7.95 -7.46
CA ILE A 148 9.35 -8.38 -7.59
C ILE A 148 9.83 -8.46 -9.04
N GLY A 149 8.89 -8.77 -9.95
CA GLY A 149 9.17 -8.82 -11.38
C GLY A 149 9.65 -7.47 -11.92
N PHE A 150 9.32 -6.35 -11.29
CA PHE A 150 9.79 -5.02 -11.70
C PHE A 150 11.30 -4.88 -11.60
N LEU A 151 11.96 -5.50 -10.61
CA LEU A 151 13.41 -5.48 -10.50
C LEU A 151 14.07 -6.21 -11.68
N VAL A 152 13.53 -7.38 -12.03
CA VAL A 152 14.03 -8.18 -13.15
C VAL A 152 13.72 -7.50 -14.49
N PHE A 153 12.52 -6.94 -14.61
CA PHE A 153 12.07 -6.21 -15.79
C PHE A 153 12.93 -4.97 -16.04
N TYR A 154 13.26 -4.22 -14.98
CA TYR A 154 14.16 -3.07 -15.07
C TYR A 154 15.55 -3.46 -15.57
N ASP A 155 16.15 -4.49 -14.98
CA ASP A 155 17.53 -4.90 -15.33
C ASP A 155 17.62 -5.53 -16.73
N LEU A 156 16.57 -6.22 -17.19
CA LEU A 156 16.61 -7.03 -18.41
C LEU A 156 16.00 -6.34 -19.64
N ILE A 157 14.94 -5.55 -19.44
CA ILE A 157 14.08 -5.03 -20.53
C ILE A 157 14.16 -3.51 -20.61
N MET A 158 14.18 -2.82 -19.48
CA MET A 158 14.28 -1.36 -19.46
C MET A 158 15.73 -0.95 -19.68
N SER A 159 16.00 -0.17 -20.73
CA SER A 159 17.26 0.57 -20.80
C SER A 159 17.30 1.55 -19.62
N GLY A 160 18.43 1.67 -18.91
CA GLY A 160 18.57 2.41 -17.65
C GLY A 160 18.08 3.87 -17.62
N ASP A 161 17.77 4.46 -18.79
CA ASP A 161 17.23 5.81 -18.96
C ASP A 161 15.68 5.88 -19.05
N ASP A 162 14.96 4.78 -18.88
CA ASP A 162 13.49 4.78 -19.01
C ASP A 162 12.81 5.58 -17.89
N GLU A 163 12.02 6.59 -18.28
CA GLU A 163 11.27 7.46 -17.37
C GLU A 163 10.22 6.71 -16.56
N ILE A 164 9.76 5.55 -17.02
CA ILE A 164 8.80 4.71 -16.28
C ILE A 164 9.32 4.38 -14.86
N ALA A 165 10.64 4.15 -14.71
CA ALA A 165 11.24 3.85 -13.41
C ALA A 165 11.21 5.03 -12.41
N GLU A 166 11.00 6.26 -12.90
CA GLU A 166 10.94 7.47 -12.08
C GLU A 166 9.51 7.81 -11.62
N HIS A 167 8.49 7.35 -12.34
CA HIS A 167 7.08 7.65 -12.05
C HIS A 167 6.48 6.79 -10.93
N GLY A 168 7.19 5.78 -10.44
CA GLY A 168 6.77 4.91 -9.34
C GLY A 168 5.86 3.75 -9.77
N LEU A 169 5.31 3.02 -8.77
CA LEU A 169 4.55 1.78 -8.98
C LEU A 169 3.02 1.97 -9.11
N PHE A 170 2.53 3.21 -9.26
CA PHE A 170 1.10 3.53 -9.14
C PHE A 170 0.64 4.64 -10.10
N PRO A 171 -0.60 4.57 -10.65
CA PRO A 171 -1.53 3.44 -10.60
C PRO A 171 -0.96 2.21 -11.30
N ILE A 172 -1.19 1.01 -10.74
CA ILE A 172 -0.56 -0.19 -11.27
C ILE A 172 -1.13 -0.56 -12.65
N GLU A 173 -2.42 -0.29 -12.85
CA GLU A 173 -3.15 -0.65 -14.06
C GLU A 173 -2.56 0.10 -15.27
N ASP A 174 -2.27 1.39 -15.09
CA ASP A 174 -1.64 2.23 -16.10
C ASP A 174 -0.19 1.79 -16.36
N LEU A 175 0.57 1.51 -15.29
CA LEU A 175 1.95 1.03 -15.42
C LEU A 175 2.03 -0.26 -16.24
N LEU A 176 1.21 -1.25 -15.92
CA LEU A 176 1.17 -2.53 -16.64
C LEU A 176 0.73 -2.35 -18.10
N SER A 177 -0.22 -1.45 -18.37
CA SER A 177 -0.66 -1.13 -19.73
C SER A 177 0.48 -0.50 -20.53
N ILE A 178 1.16 0.50 -19.97
CA ILE A 178 2.29 1.18 -20.61
C ILE A 178 3.42 0.20 -20.91
N GLU A 179 3.76 -0.68 -19.96
CA GLU A 179 4.78 -1.71 -20.17
C GLU A 179 4.38 -2.69 -21.28
N THR A 180 3.15 -3.17 -21.25
CA THR A 180 2.62 -4.10 -22.26
C THR A 180 2.63 -3.46 -23.65
N ASP A 181 2.23 -2.19 -23.77
CA ASP A 181 2.20 -1.48 -25.05
C ASP A 181 3.61 -1.20 -25.59
N LYS A 182 4.56 -0.85 -24.72
CA LYS A 182 5.94 -0.50 -25.10
C LYS A 182 6.83 -1.72 -25.35
N TYR A 183 6.69 -2.75 -24.52
CA TYR A 183 7.58 -3.91 -24.48
C TYR A 183 6.93 -5.22 -24.94
N GLY A 184 5.60 -5.27 -25.05
CA GLY A 184 4.84 -6.46 -25.41
C GLY A 184 4.60 -7.44 -24.25
N ILE A 185 5.18 -7.16 -23.08
CA ILE A 185 5.06 -7.87 -21.81
C ILE A 185 5.16 -6.86 -20.66
N ASN A 186 4.65 -7.20 -19.49
CA ASN A 186 4.75 -6.39 -18.28
C ASN A 186 5.54 -7.07 -17.16
N HIS A 187 5.84 -6.33 -16.10
CA HIS A 187 6.65 -6.82 -15.00
C HIS A 187 5.97 -7.91 -14.16
N ARG A 188 4.64 -7.98 -14.12
CA ARG A 188 3.92 -9.05 -13.39
C ARG A 188 3.98 -10.39 -14.09
N GLU A 189 3.95 -10.40 -15.42
CA GLU A 189 4.25 -11.61 -16.21
C GLU A 189 5.68 -12.12 -15.92
N VAL A 190 6.65 -11.20 -15.85
CA VAL A 190 8.03 -11.53 -15.45
C VAL A 190 8.10 -12.05 -14.01
N GLY A 191 7.37 -11.42 -13.09
CA GLY A 191 7.27 -11.82 -11.69
C GLY A 191 6.70 -13.21 -11.50
N GLU A 192 5.66 -13.58 -12.26
CA GLU A 192 5.06 -14.92 -12.23
C GLU A 192 6.11 -16.00 -12.57
N ILE A 193 6.84 -15.80 -13.67
CA ILE A 193 7.87 -16.74 -14.12
C ILE A 193 9.01 -16.82 -13.11
N ALA A 194 9.47 -15.67 -12.59
CA ALA A 194 10.53 -15.63 -11.60
C ALA A 194 10.15 -16.37 -10.30
N LEU A 195 8.96 -16.11 -9.76
CA LEU A 195 8.47 -16.76 -8.54
C LEU A 195 8.27 -18.27 -8.73
N ARG A 196 7.73 -18.69 -9.89
CA ARG A 196 7.57 -20.11 -10.22
C ARG A 196 8.92 -20.80 -10.37
N TYR A 197 9.90 -20.13 -11.00
CA TYR A 197 11.28 -20.62 -11.10
C TYR A 197 11.91 -20.78 -9.71
N TRP A 198 11.69 -19.83 -8.81
CA TRP A 198 12.15 -19.87 -7.41
C TRP A 198 11.28 -20.74 -6.48
N LYS A 199 10.36 -21.56 -7.02
CA LYS A 199 9.54 -22.53 -6.27
C LYS A 199 8.73 -21.89 -5.13
N PHE A 200 8.23 -20.67 -5.34
CA PHE A 200 7.20 -20.12 -4.46
C PHE A 200 5.90 -20.93 -4.58
N PRO A 201 5.08 -21.00 -3.50
CA PRO A 201 3.77 -21.62 -3.56
C PRO A 201 2.91 -21.00 -4.67
N GLU A 202 2.14 -21.83 -5.38
CA GLU A 202 1.33 -21.37 -6.53
C GLU A 202 0.30 -20.29 -6.12
N GLU A 203 -0.21 -20.33 -4.89
CA GLU A 203 -1.11 -19.29 -4.38
C GLU A 203 -0.44 -17.91 -4.30
N ILE A 204 0.88 -17.85 -4.06
CA ILE A 204 1.67 -16.60 -4.10
C ILE A 204 1.95 -16.20 -5.55
N VAL A 205 2.25 -17.16 -6.42
CA VAL A 205 2.47 -16.93 -7.85
C VAL A 205 1.22 -16.32 -8.51
N LYS A 206 0.03 -16.82 -8.20
CA LYS A 206 -1.25 -16.28 -8.70
C LYS A 206 -1.49 -14.82 -8.31
N CYS A 207 -0.90 -14.33 -7.21
CA CYS A 207 -1.02 -12.93 -6.80
C CYS A 207 -0.36 -11.94 -7.78
N GLN A 208 0.38 -12.42 -8.78
CA GLN A 208 0.90 -11.60 -9.88
C GLN A 208 -0.24 -11.19 -10.84
N ASN A 209 -1.27 -12.03 -11.04
CA ASN A 209 -2.27 -11.85 -12.10
C ASN A 209 -3.68 -11.50 -11.59
N VAL A 210 -3.77 -10.87 -10.41
CA VAL A 210 -5.06 -10.60 -9.74
C VAL A 210 -6.07 -9.86 -10.64
N LEU A 211 -5.59 -8.91 -11.46
CA LEU A 211 -6.44 -8.10 -12.33
C LEU A 211 -7.13 -8.89 -13.44
N GLU A 212 -6.64 -10.09 -13.76
CA GLU A 212 -7.20 -10.96 -14.80
C GLU A 212 -8.14 -12.04 -14.24
N GLU A 213 -8.16 -12.24 -12.91
CA GLU A 213 -8.97 -13.28 -12.28
C GLU A 213 -10.43 -12.86 -12.08
N LYS A 214 -11.37 -13.62 -12.66
CA LYS A 214 -12.82 -13.39 -12.46
C LYS A 214 -13.29 -13.61 -11.02
N LYS A 215 -12.55 -14.42 -10.25
CA LYS A 215 -12.84 -14.78 -8.86
C LYS A 215 -11.52 -14.92 -8.10
N PRO A 216 -10.91 -13.81 -7.66
CA PRO A 216 -9.64 -13.85 -6.98
C PRO A 216 -9.73 -14.60 -5.66
N SER A 217 -8.65 -15.33 -5.31
CA SER A 217 -8.53 -15.93 -3.98
C SER A 217 -8.49 -14.85 -2.89
N PRO A 218 -8.78 -15.16 -1.62
CA PRO A 218 -8.66 -14.19 -0.52
C PRO A 218 -7.24 -13.58 -0.41
N LEU A 219 -6.22 -14.37 -0.75
CA LEU A 219 -4.83 -13.90 -0.78
C LEU A 219 -4.61 -12.87 -1.90
N CYS A 220 -5.08 -13.16 -3.12
CA CYS A 220 -5.05 -12.24 -4.25
C CYS A 220 -5.78 -10.92 -3.92
N LEU A 221 -6.97 -11.00 -3.33
CA LEU A 221 -7.76 -9.85 -2.95
C LEU A 221 -7.06 -8.99 -1.89
N ASN A 222 -6.44 -9.62 -0.88
CA ASN A 222 -5.67 -8.90 0.13
C ASN A 222 -4.48 -8.15 -0.49
N CYS A 223 -3.80 -8.75 -1.48
CA CYS A 223 -2.71 -8.10 -2.23
C CYS A 223 -3.18 -6.89 -3.04
N GLU A 224 -4.36 -6.97 -3.65
CA GLU A 224 -4.97 -5.85 -4.38
C GLU A 224 -5.38 -4.70 -3.46
N ILE A 225 -6.01 -5.00 -2.32
CA ILE A 225 -6.37 -3.99 -1.33
C ILE A 225 -5.11 -3.36 -0.74
N ALA A 226 -4.08 -4.17 -0.42
CA ALA A 226 -2.81 -3.67 0.09
C ALA A 226 -2.10 -2.75 -0.91
N LEU A 227 -2.24 -3.00 -2.21
CA LEU A 227 -1.73 -2.13 -3.25
C LEU A 227 -2.38 -0.74 -3.18
N LEU A 228 -3.72 -0.68 -3.14
CA LEU A 228 -4.46 0.59 -2.98
C LEU A 228 -4.13 1.29 -1.65
N LEU A 229 -3.99 0.54 -0.55
CA LEU A 229 -3.60 1.12 0.73
C LEU A 229 -2.16 1.64 0.71
N SER A 230 -1.25 0.99 -0.02
CA SER A 230 0.13 1.47 -0.15
C SER A 230 0.23 2.73 -1.02
N SER A 231 -0.67 2.93 -1.99
CA SER A 231 -0.69 4.15 -2.78
C SER A 231 -1.09 5.38 -1.94
N ILE A 232 -1.94 5.20 -0.92
CA ILE A 232 -2.23 6.25 0.09
C ILE A 232 -0.94 6.75 0.76
N ILE A 233 0.00 5.84 1.03
CA ILE A 233 1.25 6.14 1.75
C ILE A 233 2.26 6.83 0.85
N PHE A 234 2.37 6.41 -0.42
CA PHE A 234 3.48 6.78 -1.28
C PHE A 234 3.17 7.69 -2.47
N GLN A 235 1.91 7.89 -2.85
CA GLN A 235 1.57 8.82 -3.94
C GLN A 235 1.40 10.25 -3.43
N SER A 236 1.85 11.22 -4.23
CA SER A 236 1.68 12.65 -3.99
C SER A 236 0.47 13.21 -4.77
N SER A 237 -0.61 13.48 -4.03
CA SER A 237 -1.77 14.33 -4.37
C SER A 237 -2.70 13.99 -5.55
N ILE A 238 -4.00 14.30 -5.30
CA ILE A 238 -5.20 14.34 -6.16
C ILE A 238 -6.15 13.13 -6.05
N GLU A 239 -5.66 11.91 -5.86
CA GLU A 239 -6.52 10.70 -5.92
C GLU A 239 -6.88 10.07 -4.57
N LEU A 240 -6.45 10.61 -3.42
CA LEU A 240 -6.72 9.99 -2.10
C LEU A 240 -8.22 9.76 -1.85
N ASN A 241 -9.09 10.70 -2.25
CA ASN A 241 -10.54 10.52 -2.14
C ASN A 241 -11.03 9.37 -3.03
N GLU A 242 -10.56 9.30 -4.28
CA GLU A 242 -10.93 8.24 -5.23
C GLU A 242 -10.46 6.87 -4.74
N ILE A 243 -9.26 6.80 -4.16
CA ILE A 243 -8.72 5.59 -3.54
C ILE A 243 -9.57 5.17 -2.33
N LEU A 244 -9.87 6.10 -1.41
CA LEU A 244 -10.72 5.82 -0.25
C LEU A 244 -12.15 5.40 -0.65
N ASP A 245 -12.69 6.01 -1.71
CA ASP A 245 -13.98 5.64 -2.27
C ASP A 245 -13.94 4.28 -2.96
N LYS A 246 -12.88 3.95 -3.71
CA LYS A 246 -12.69 2.60 -4.29
C LYS A 246 -12.61 1.55 -3.17
N ILE A 247 -11.82 1.80 -2.13
CA ILE A 247 -11.69 0.94 -0.94
C ILE A 247 -13.05 0.72 -0.26
N THR A 248 -13.81 1.79 -0.07
CA THR A 248 -15.13 1.73 0.61
C THR A 248 -16.21 1.10 -0.25
N ASN A 249 -16.29 1.47 -1.53
CA ASN A 249 -17.40 1.08 -2.40
C ASN A 249 -17.19 -0.29 -3.04
N VAL A 250 -15.96 -0.63 -3.42
CA VAL A 250 -15.62 -1.90 -4.08
C VAL A 250 -15.35 -2.98 -3.04
N TYR A 251 -14.41 -2.75 -2.13
CA TYR A 251 -13.96 -3.77 -1.16
C TYR A 251 -14.73 -3.74 0.16
N LYS A 252 -15.66 -2.79 0.33
CA LYS A 252 -16.51 -2.64 1.53
C LYS A 252 -15.70 -2.41 2.82
N ILE A 253 -14.53 -1.78 2.69
CA ILE A 253 -13.66 -1.40 3.80
C ILE A 253 -13.92 0.06 4.14
N ASN A 254 -14.52 0.32 5.30
CA ASN A 254 -14.80 1.67 5.74
C ASN A 254 -13.53 2.41 6.21
N SER A 255 -13.64 3.74 6.37
CA SER A 255 -12.51 4.59 6.81
C SER A 255 -11.96 4.21 8.19
N GLU A 256 -12.79 3.62 9.05
CA GLU A 256 -12.37 3.13 10.36
C GLU A 256 -11.40 1.96 10.25
N LEU A 257 -11.77 0.93 9.51
CA LEU A 257 -10.92 -0.24 9.27
C LEU A 257 -9.65 0.15 8.51
N THR A 258 -9.76 1.02 7.50
CA THR A 258 -8.58 1.56 6.79
C THR A 258 -7.58 2.19 7.74
N SER A 259 -8.07 3.03 8.67
CA SER A 259 -7.22 3.71 9.66
C SER A 259 -6.61 2.72 10.66
N GLU A 260 -7.36 1.71 11.10
CA GLU A 260 -6.87 0.65 12.00
C GLU A 260 -5.74 -0.15 11.36
N ILE A 261 -5.92 -0.57 10.10
CA ILE A 261 -4.91 -1.32 9.34
C ILE A 261 -3.64 -0.48 9.18
N LEU A 262 -3.75 0.78 8.74
CA LEU A 262 -2.59 1.65 8.56
C LEU A 262 -1.87 1.91 9.89
N SER A 263 -2.61 2.16 10.96
CA SER A 263 -2.03 2.34 12.30
C SER A 263 -1.27 1.09 12.76
N ALA A 264 -1.82 -0.10 12.52
CA ALA A 264 -1.14 -1.36 12.84
C ALA A 264 0.18 -1.51 12.06
N VAL A 265 0.20 -1.10 10.78
CA VAL A 265 1.40 -1.11 9.94
C VAL A 265 2.45 -0.12 10.46
N PHE A 266 2.10 1.13 10.71
CA PHE A 266 3.04 2.15 11.20
C PHE A 266 3.67 1.79 12.55
N ASN A 267 2.92 1.12 13.42
CA ASN A 267 3.44 0.63 14.70
C ASN A 267 4.48 -0.49 14.57
N GLN A 268 4.56 -1.18 13.43
CA GLN A 268 5.40 -2.37 13.24
C GLN A 268 6.46 -2.21 12.15
N VAL A 269 6.34 -1.17 11.31
CA VAL A 269 7.15 -1.05 10.10
C VAL A 269 8.63 -0.84 10.42
N GLU A 270 8.99 -0.03 11.40
CA GLU A 270 10.40 0.24 11.75
C GLU A 270 11.09 -1.00 12.31
N ASP A 271 10.40 -1.75 13.17
CA ASP A 271 10.88 -3.03 13.71
C ASP A 271 11.13 -4.05 12.60
N THR A 272 10.22 -4.11 11.64
CA THR A 272 10.33 -5.04 10.51
C THR A 272 11.40 -4.57 9.52
N ALA A 273 11.50 -3.26 9.26
CA ALA A 273 12.47 -2.65 8.35
C ALA A 273 13.92 -2.91 8.78
N ARG A 274 14.19 -2.92 10.09
CA ARG A 274 15.50 -3.31 10.63
C ARG A 274 15.90 -4.72 10.19
N ALA A 275 14.95 -5.67 10.19
CA ALA A 275 15.19 -7.01 9.68
C ALA A 275 15.42 -7.03 8.16
N PHE A 276 14.97 -6.03 7.41
CA PHE A 276 15.26 -5.89 5.98
C PHE A 276 16.42 -4.94 5.68
N LYS A 277 17.14 -4.43 6.69
CA LYS A 277 18.18 -3.39 6.54
C LYS A 277 17.69 -2.22 5.67
N LEU A 278 16.44 -1.81 5.87
CA LEU A 278 15.82 -0.67 5.19
C LEU A 278 15.73 0.51 6.15
N GLU A 279 16.01 1.70 5.66
CA GLU A 279 15.75 2.93 6.41
C GLU A 279 14.29 3.32 6.24
N VAL A 280 13.53 3.21 7.32
CA VAL A 280 12.13 3.65 7.38
C VAL A 280 11.99 4.63 8.53
N ASN A 281 11.31 5.74 8.25
CA ASN A 281 10.90 6.73 9.24
C ASN A 281 9.38 6.83 9.14
N LYS A 282 8.68 6.21 10.09
CA LYS A 282 7.21 6.17 10.06
C LYS A 282 6.60 7.56 10.21
N ASP A 283 7.20 8.45 11.01
CA ASP A 283 6.64 9.76 11.31
C ASP A 283 6.64 10.65 10.06
N ARG A 284 7.74 10.60 9.28
CA ARG A 284 7.84 11.25 7.97
C ARG A 284 6.80 10.70 6.99
N ASP A 285 6.60 9.39 6.97
CA ASP A 285 5.62 8.75 6.08
C ASP A 285 4.18 9.16 6.45
N ILE A 286 3.85 9.21 7.75
CA ILE A 286 2.55 9.70 8.23
C ILE A 286 2.36 11.18 7.89
N ILE A 287 3.38 12.02 8.04
CA ILE A 287 3.30 13.43 7.63
C ILE A 287 3.00 13.56 6.14
N GLY A 288 3.68 12.80 5.28
CA GLY A 288 3.40 12.84 3.84
C GLY A 288 1.93 12.55 3.51
N ILE A 289 1.34 11.56 4.21
CA ILE A 289 -0.10 11.27 4.11
C ILE A 289 -0.95 12.44 4.59
N MET A 290 -0.58 13.04 5.72
CA MET A 290 -1.32 14.17 6.30
C MET A 290 -1.23 15.44 5.43
N GLU A 291 -0.09 15.70 4.80
CA GLU A 291 0.08 16.78 3.82
C GLU A 291 -0.84 16.57 2.61
N ASN A 292 -0.94 15.33 2.10
CA ASN A 292 -1.84 14.99 1.01
C ASN A 292 -3.32 15.19 1.40
N ALA A 293 -3.70 14.73 2.59
CA ALA A 293 -5.04 14.96 3.14
C ALA A 293 -5.33 16.47 3.26
N ASN A 294 -4.36 17.26 3.74
CA ASN A 294 -4.53 18.70 3.91
C ASN A 294 -4.64 19.44 2.56
N LYS A 295 -3.92 19.02 1.52
CA LYS A 295 -4.07 19.57 0.16
C LYS A 295 -5.50 19.39 -0.36
N ILE A 296 -6.11 18.23 -0.09
CA ILE A 296 -7.50 17.94 -0.48
C ILE A 296 -8.48 18.78 0.33
N LEU A 297 -8.28 18.89 1.63
CA LEU A 297 -9.08 19.76 2.49
C LEU A 297 -9.00 21.23 2.04
N GLY A 298 -7.81 21.70 1.67
CA GLY A 298 -7.61 23.04 1.10
C GLY A 298 -8.35 23.23 -0.23
N LYS A 299 -8.33 22.24 -1.13
CA LYS A 299 -9.09 22.28 -2.39
C LYS A 299 -10.61 22.35 -2.11
N LEU A 300 -11.12 21.51 -1.21
CA LEU A 300 -12.53 21.52 -0.81
C LEU A 300 -12.93 22.87 -0.18
N SER A 301 -12.05 23.48 0.62
CA SER A 301 -12.27 24.82 1.18
C SER A 301 -12.31 25.89 0.09
N SER A 302 -11.40 25.86 -0.88
CA SER A 302 -11.40 26.78 -2.03
C SER A 302 -12.65 26.64 -2.90
N ASP A 303 -13.14 25.42 -3.08
CA ASP A 303 -14.39 25.16 -3.81
C ASP A 303 -15.57 25.81 -3.04
N LEU A 304 -15.68 25.59 -1.73
CA LEU A 304 -16.69 26.24 -0.87
C LEU A 304 -16.64 27.78 -0.92
N GLU A 305 -15.45 28.37 -0.86
CA GLU A 305 -15.27 29.83 -0.92
C GLU A 305 -15.65 30.41 -2.29
N SER A 306 -15.33 29.69 -3.38
CA SER A 306 -15.72 30.07 -4.73
C SER A 306 -17.25 30.14 -4.87
N TYR A 307 -17.97 29.19 -4.28
CA TYR A 307 -19.43 29.21 -4.20
C TYR A 307 -19.97 30.38 -3.36
N HIS A 308 -19.30 30.74 -2.27
CA HIS A 308 -19.72 31.87 -1.42
C HIS A 308 -19.48 33.23 -2.11
N ASN A 309 -18.38 33.37 -2.87
CA ASN A 309 -18.02 34.60 -3.58
C ASN A 309 -18.78 34.77 -4.90
N SER A 310 -19.28 33.70 -5.51
CA SER A 310 -20.31 33.77 -6.54
C SER A 310 -21.67 34.10 -5.92
N LYS A 311 -21.86 35.34 -5.45
CA LYS A 311 -23.22 35.86 -5.20
C LYS A 311 -23.99 35.82 -6.53
N PRO A 312 -25.08 35.06 -6.68
CA PRO A 312 -26.09 35.48 -7.64
C PRO A 312 -26.52 36.88 -7.18
N GLU A 313 -26.55 37.88 -8.05
CA GLU A 313 -27.22 39.13 -7.75
C GLU A 313 -28.60 38.81 -7.18
N TYR A 314 -28.75 38.97 -5.87
CA TYR A 314 -30.01 38.71 -5.19
C TYR A 314 -30.91 39.89 -5.51
N VAL A 315 -31.51 39.89 -6.70
CA VAL A 315 -32.63 40.77 -7.02
C VAL A 315 -33.76 40.33 -6.10
N LEU A 316 -34.06 41.13 -5.08
CA LEU A 316 -35.20 40.93 -4.20
C LEU A 316 -36.45 40.71 -5.07
N PRO A 317 -37.14 39.57 -4.95
CA PRO A 317 -38.26 39.26 -5.82
C PRO A 317 -39.39 40.26 -5.57
N SER A 318 -39.89 40.87 -6.64
CA SER A 318 -41.09 41.70 -6.58
C SER A 318 -42.31 40.81 -6.31
N PHE A 319 -43.43 41.39 -5.87
CA PHE A 319 -44.67 40.66 -5.60
C PHE A 319 -45.16 39.80 -6.79
N LYS A 320 -44.77 40.17 -8.03
CA LYS A 320 -45.03 39.38 -9.26
C LYS A 320 -44.12 38.15 -9.43
N SER A 321 -42.95 38.11 -8.80
CA SER A 321 -41.99 36.99 -8.88
C SER A 321 -42.36 35.83 -7.95
N LEU A 322 -43.19 36.08 -6.94
CA LEU A 322 -43.64 35.08 -5.95
C LEU A 322 -44.72 34.12 -6.49
N GLN A 323 -45.42 34.47 -7.58
CA GLN A 323 -46.49 33.62 -8.14
C GLN A 323 -45.98 32.47 -9.04
N ASN A 324 -44.69 32.44 -9.38
CA ASN A 324 -44.09 31.41 -10.25
C ASN A 324 -43.00 30.56 -9.58
N LEU A 325 -42.90 30.57 -8.25
CA LEU A 325 -41.84 29.86 -7.52
C LEU A 325 -42.15 28.38 -7.29
N SER A 326 -41.87 27.56 -8.30
CA SER A 326 -41.44 26.17 -8.12
C SER A 326 -39.91 26.03 -8.10
N LYS A 327 -39.15 27.14 -8.09
CA LYS A 327 -37.68 27.15 -8.26
C LYS A 327 -36.86 27.27 -6.97
N THR A 328 -37.46 27.61 -5.83
CA THR A 328 -36.72 27.70 -4.55
C THR A 328 -36.20 26.33 -4.10
N SER A 329 -36.96 25.26 -4.36
CA SER A 329 -36.52 23.88 -4.06
C SER A 329 -35.33 23.45 -4.90
N ALA A 330 -35.24 23.85 -6.18
CA ALA A 330 -34.15 23.42 -7.05
C ALA A 330 -32.79 23.98 -6.61
N VAL A 331 -32.72 25.25 -6.21
CA VAL A 331 -31.47 25.87 -5.71
C VAL A 331 -31.10 25.29 -4.34
N ASP A 332 -32.09 25.08 -3.47
CA ASP A 332 -31.90 24.43 -2.18
C ASP A 332 -31.40 22.99 -2.31
N HIS A 333 -31.90 22.24 -3.29
CA HIS A 333 -31.45 20.89 -3.60
C HIS A 333 -30.03 20.88 -4.17
N THR A 334 -29.66 21.83 -5.03
CA THR A 334 -28.29 21.93 -5.56
C THR A 334 -27.29 22.29 -4.47
N ILE A 335 -27.61 23.24 -3.57
CA ILE A 335 -26.75 23.59 -2.42
C ILE A 335 -26.63 22.41 -1.46
N GLN A 336 -27.72 21.69 -1.20
CA GLN A 336 -27.69 20.48 -0.37
C GLN A 336 -26.88 19.34 -1.02
N ALA A 337 -26.96 19.19 -2.34
CA ALA A 337 -26.18 18.22 -3.09
C ALA A 337 -24.68 18.55 -3.02
N VAL A 338 -24.30 19.80 -3.24
CA VAL A 338 -22.90 20.27 -3.13
C VAL A 338 -22.40 20.15 -1.70
N ALA A 339 -23.19 20.54 -0.70
CA ALA A 339 -22.82 20.38 0.72
C ALA A 339 -22.66 18.91 1.10
N HIS A 340 -23.48 18.01 0.56
CA HIS A 340 -23.35 16.57 0.75
C HIS A 340 -22.12 16.00 0.03
N GLU A 341 -21.85 16.43 -1.20
CA GLU A 341 -20.67 16.06 -1.98
C GLU A 341 -19.35 16.52 -1.33
N ILE A 342 -19.36 17.65 -0.61
CA ILE A 342 -18.19 18.15 0.12
C ILE A 342 -18.09 17.52 1.53
N ARG A 343 -19.22 17.27 2.18
CA ARG A 343 -19.27 16.65 3.52
C ARG A 343 -18.73 15.22 3.52
N ASN A 344 -19.00 14.42 2.48
CA ASN A 344 -18.56 13.02 2.43
C ASN A 344 -17.03 12.87 2.44
N PRO A 345 -16.27 13.54 1.55
CA PRO A 345 -14.81 13.60 1.62
C PRO A 345 -14.30 14.19 2.94
N LEU A 346 -14.92 15.27 3.45
CA LEU A 346 -14.47 15.89 4.71
C LEU A 346 -14.58 14.95 5.91
N VAL A 347 -15.68 14.21 6.04
CA VAL A 347 -15.88 13.25 7.13
C VAL A 347 -14.89 12.09 6.99
N SER A 348 -14.70 11.59 5.77
CA SER A 348 -13.77 10.49 5.49
C SER A 348 -12.32 10.88 5.76
N VAL A 349 -11.84 11.96 5.11
CA VAL A 349 -10.46 12.46 5.21
C VAL A 349 -10.18 13.06 6.60
N GLY A 350 -11.10 13.83 7.16
CA GLY A 350 -10.95 14.42 8.48
C GLY A 350 -10.95 13.38 9.61
N GLY A 351 -11.82 12.36 9.52
CA GLY A 351 -11.82 11.22 10.44
C GLY A 351 -10.52 10.40 10.35
N PHE A 352 -10.03 10.20 9.13
CA PHE A 352 -8.77 9.53 8.84
C PHE A 352 -7.55 10.26 9.44
N VAL A 353 -7.45 11.57 9.22
CA VAL A 353 -6.40 12.43 9.82
C VAL A 353 -6.41 12.36 11.35
N LYS A 354 -7.60 12.44 11.97
CA LYS A 354 -7.76 12.36 13.44
C LYS A 354 -7.32 11.01 14.02
N LYS A 355 -7.39 9.92 13.26
CA LYS A 355 -6.97 8.60 13.72
C LYS A 355 -5.46 8.40 13.56
N LEU A 356 -4.89 8.80 12.43
CA LEU A 356 -3.44 8.71 12.19
C LEU A 356 -2.63 9.56 13.16
N SER A 357 -3.14 10.74 13.56
CA SER A 357 -2.46 11.59 14.53
C SER A 357 -2.19 10.90 15.87
N LYS A 358 -2.98 9.90 16.26
CA LYS A 358 -2.78 9.15 17.52
C LYS A 358 -1.55 8.24 17.51
N VAL A 359 -0.99 7.97 16.33
CA VAL A 359 0.18 7.11 16.15
C VAL A 359 1.49 7.90 16.28
N ILE A 360 1.44 9.22 16.08
CA ILE A 360 2.60 10.12 16.17
C ILE A 360 2.91 10.43 17.64
N ASP A 361 4.19 10.43 18.00
CA ASP A 361 4.64 10.85 19.33
C ASP A 361 4.37 12.33 19.55
N THR A 362 3.60 12.66 20.59
CA THR A 362 3.24 14.04 20.96
C THR A 362 4.44 14.93 21.34
N SER A 363 5.60 14.35 21.59
CA SER A 363 6.85 15.06 21.91
C SER A 363 7.75 15.34 20.69
N SER A 364 7.38 14.81 19.51
CA SER A 364 8.10 14.98 18.25
C SER A 364 7.91 16.38 17.64
N LYS A 365 8.84 16.83 16.78
CA LYS A 365 8.69 18.11 16.06
C LYS A 365 7.55 18.05 15.05
N GLU A 366 7.30 16.85 14.55
CA GLU A 366 6.27 16.45 13.63
C GLU A 366 4.86 16.69 14.23
N TRP A 367 4.72 16.58 15.55
CA TRP A 367 3.46 16.84 16.26
C TRP A 367 2.94 18.28 16.13
N GLU A 368 3.84 19.26 16.05
CA GLU A 368 3.44 20.66 15.86
C GLU A 368 2.67 20.84 14.53
N TYR A 369 3.15 20.17 13.48
CA TYR A 369 2.51 20.19 12.16
C TYR A 369 1.17 19.44 12.16
N VAL A 370 1.10 18.32 12.87
CA VAL A 370 -0.15 17.56 13.08
C VAL A 370 -1.23 18.43 13.72
N GLN A 371 -0.88 19.27 14.71
CA GLN A 371 -1.84 20.17 15.36
C GLN A 371 -2.43 21.17 14.38
N ILE A 372 -1.62 21.74 13.48
CA ILE A 372 -2.08 22.69 12.46
C ILE A 372 -3.13 22.03 11.56
N ILE A 373 -2.87 20.81 11.08
CA ILE A 373 -3.80 20.09 10.21
C ILE A 373 -5.10 19.74 10.93
N LEU A 374 -5.03 19.34 12.21
CA LEU A 374 -6.21 19.04 13.01
C LEU A 374 -7.06 20.29 13.28
N GLU A 375 -6.43 21.44 13.49
CA GLU A 375 -7.12 22.71 13.67
C GLU A 375 -7.85 23.12 12.38
N GLU A 376 -7.17 23.00 11.23
CA GLU A 376 -7.75 23.35 9.94
C GLU A 376 -8.93 22.45 9.56
N THR A 377 -8.80 21.14 9.80
CA THR A 377 -9.90 20.18 9.63
C THR A 377 -11.13 20.59 10.46
N ARG A 378 -10.93 21.00 11.72
CA ARG A 378 -12.04 21.45 12.60
C ARG A 378 -12.69 22.74 12.10
N LYS A 379 -11.91 23.68 11.56
CA LYS A 379 -12.45 24.93 10.98
C LYS A 379 -13.38 24.62 9.81
N ILE A 380 -12.97 23.74 8.89
CA ILE A 380 -13.77 23.35 7.73
C ILE A 380 -15.05 22.61 8.18
N GLU A 381 -14.96 21.70 9.16
CA GLU A 381 -16.13 21.02 9.75
C GLU A 381 -17.15 22.02 10.30
N GLN A 382 -16.69 23.07 11.01
CA GLN A 382 -17.56 24.13 11.53
C GLN A 382 -18.23 24.94 10.42
N VAL A 383 -17.51 25.24 9.33
CA VAL A 383 -18.07 25.95 8.17
C VAL A 383 -19.20 25.13 7.55
N ILE A 384 -19.00 23.84 7.30
CA ILE A 384 -20.05 22.94 6.74
C ILE A 384 -21.23 22.77 7.69
N ALA A 385 -20.98 22.69 9.01
CA ALA A 385 -22.04 22.65 10.00
C ALA A 385 -22.94 23.90 9.92
N ARG A 386 -22.34 25.10 9.81
CA ARG A 386 -23.08 26.36 9.61
C ARG A 386 -23.87 26.38 8.30
N PHE A 387 -23.34 25.84 7.21
CA PHE A 387 -24.10 25.68 5.95
C PHE A 387 -25.34 24.78 6.11
N SER A 388 -25.26 23.77 6.98
CA SER A 388 -26.37 22.86 7.27
C SER A 388 -27.39 23.46 8.25
N GLU A 389 -26.92 24.24 9.22
CA GLU A 389 -27.72 24.88 10.29
C GLU A 389 -28.34 26.22 9.90
N GLY A 390 -27.82 26.90 8.86
CA GLY A 390 -28.36 28.17 8.34
C GLY A 390 -29.82 28.11 7.84
N LYS A 391 -30.44 26.92 7.84
CA LYS A 391 -31.88 26.73 7.63
C LYS A 391 -32.74 26.78 8.90
N LEU A 392 -32.16 26.84 10.11
CA LEU A 392 -32.94 26.85 11.35
C LEU A 392 -33.16 28.25 11.95
N ASN A 393 -32.40 29.28 11.54
CA ASN A 393 -32.46 30.61 12.17
C ASN A 393 -32.98 31.76 11.28
N ASN A 394 -33.62 31.48 10.14
CA ASN A 394 -34.25 32.53 9.31
C ASN A 394 -35.78 32.58 9.43
N ASN A 395 -36.34 32.06 10.53
CA ASN A 395 -37.74 32.29 10.91
C ASN A 395 -37.79 32.96 12.29
N SER A 396 -37.55 34.26 12.32
CA SER A 396 -37.98 35.14 13.41
C SER A 396 -38.17 36.56 12.91
#